data_AF-A0A060CDS9-F1
#
_entry.id   AF-A0A060CDS9-F1
#
_cell.length_a   1.000
_cell.length_b   1.000
_cell.length_c   1.000
_cell.angle_alpha   90.00
_cell.angle_beta   90.00
_cell.angle_gamma   90.00
#
_symmetry.space_group_name_H-M   'P 1'
#
loop_
_entity.id
_entity.type
_entity.pdbx_description
1 polymer ?
#
loop_
_entity_poly.entity_id
_entity_poly.type
_entity_poly.pdbx_seq_one_letter_code
_entity_poly.pdbx_strand_id
1 'polypeptide(L)'
;KQSHATLEFSSAAYIREISRARTFGFMRDLEYMRELNLGLGGSMDNAIVLDEFRVLNEDGLRYRDEFVRHKILDAVGDLYLAGHQVLGAYTGYKSGHALNNKLVRALLAEHEAWESVSFEPDGSSPPLAYGMPAYA
;
A
#
# COMPACT_ATOMS: atom_id res chain seq x y z
N LYS A 1 -5.09 0.69 19.86
CA LYS A 1 -4.50 0.17 18.60
C LYS A 1 -5.42 0.58 17.46
N GLN A 2 -4.99 1.47 16.57
CA GLN A 2 -5.80 1.92 15.43
C GLN A 2 -5.54 0.98 14.25
N SER A 3 -6.51 0.12 13.95
CA SER A 3 -6.39 -0.95 12.94
C SER A 3 -7.23 -0.70 11.69
N HIS A 4 -7.73 0.53 11.54
CA HIS A 4 -8.55 0.96 10.41
C HIS A 4 -8.14 2.37 9.99
N ALA A 5 -8.09 2.60 8.68
CA ALA A 5 -7.81 3.87 8.06
C ALA A 5 -8.52 3.93 6.70
N THR A 6 -8.95 5.13 6.32
CA THR A 6 -9.58 5.44 5.03
C THR A 6 -8.78 6.58 4.41
N LEU A 7 -8.59 6.52 3.09
CA LEU A 7 -7.88 7.54 2.32
C LEU A 7 -8.71 7.88 1.08
N GLU A 8 -9.09 9.16 0.96
CA GLU A 8 -9.52 9.72 -0.32
C GLU A 8 -8.27 9.91 -1.19
N PHE A 9 -8.15 9.11 -2.24
CA PHE A 9 -6.89 9.03 -2.99
C PHE A 9 -6.63 10.29 -3.81
N SER A 10 -5.41 10.79 -3.75
CA SER A 10 -4.85 11.78 -4.67
C SER A 10 -3.33 11.66 -4.61
N SER A 11 -2.60 12.14 -5.62
CA SER A 11 -1.13 12.10 -5.57
C SER A 11 -0.58 12.83 -4.35
N ALA A 12 -1.16 13.99 -4.02
CA ALA A 12 -0.75 14.78 -2.86
C ALA A 12 -1.05 14.06 -1.52
N ALA A 13 -2.24 13.47 -1.38
CA ALA A 13 -2.59 12.71 -0.18
C ALA A 13 -1.72 11.46 -0.04
N TYR A 14 -1.49 10.71 -1.12
CA TYR A 14 -0.61 9.54 -1.13
C TYR A 14 0.81 9.90 -0.68
N ILE A 15 1.41 10.96 -1.25
CA ILE A 15 2.76 11.40 -0.89
C ILE A 15 2.84 11.78 0.60
N ARG A 16 1.89 12.60 1.07
CA ARG A 16 1.91 13.11 2.46
C ARG A 16 1.61 12.03 3.49
N GLU A 17 0.64 11.17 3.21
CA GLU A 17 0.00 10.34 4.22
C GLU A 17 0.38 8.87 4.16
N ILE A 18 0.78 8.35 3.00
CA ILE A 18 1.01 6.91 2.79
C ILE A 18 2.47 6.60 2.45
N SER A 19 3.09 7.38 1.57
CA SER A 19 4.35 7.03 0.92
C SER A 19 5.51 6.69 1.86
N ARG A 20 5.52 7.27 3.07
CA ARG A 20 6.59 7.06 4.07
C ARG A 20 6.29 5.93 5.05
N ALA A 21 5.15 5.23 4.96
CA ALA A 21 4.82 4.14 5.88
C ALA A 21 5.70 2.92 5.61
N ARG A 22 6.54 2.55 6.59
CA ARG A 22 7.50 1.45 6.44
C ARG A 22 6.85 0.08 6.57
N THR A 23 7.49 -0.91 5.95
CA THR A 23 7.16 -2.32 6.19
C THR A 23 7.48 -2.72 7.61
N PHE A 24 6.90 -3.83 8.07
CA PHE A 24 7.00 -4.26 9.46
C PHE A 24 6.96 -5.78 9.60
N GLY A 25 7.58 -6.27 10.68
CA GLY A 25 7.57 -7.70 11.02
C GLY A 25 7.96 -7.93 12.48
N PHE A 26 7.74 -9.15 12.96
CA PHE A 26 8.19 -9.56 14.28
C PHE A 26 9.64 -10.02 14.23
N MET A 27 10.42 -9.76 15.29
CA MET A 27 11.83 -10.15 15.37
C MET A 27 11.99 -11.67 15.18
N ARG A 28 11.15 -12.46 15.84
CA ARG A 28 11.15 -13.93 15.71
C ARG A 28 10.92 -14.39 14.27
N ASP A 29 10.04 -13.72 13.53
CA ASP A 29 9.75 -14.06 12.14
C ASP A 29 10.94 -13.69 11.24
N LEU A 30 11.61 -12.57 11.51
CA LEU A 30 12.81 -12.15 10.78
C LEU A 30 13.97 -13.15 10.96
N GLU A 31 14.20 -13.61 12.20
CA GLU A 31 15.20 -14.63 12.50
C GLU A 31 14.89 -15.95 11.76
N TYR A 32 13.65 -16.41 11.85
CA TYR A 32 13.20 -17.61 11.14
C TYR A 32 13.32 -17.47 9.61
N MET A 33 12.95 -16.31 9.06
CA MET A 33 13.12 -16.03 7.63
C MET A 33 14.59 -16.11 7.19
N ARG A 34 15.52 -15.61 8.01
CA ARG A 34 16.96 -15.65 7.70
C ARG A 34 17.49 -17.09 7.67
N GLU A 35 17.02 -17.97 8.54
CA GLU A 35 17.35 -19.41 8.49
C GLU A 35 16.92 -20.06 7.17
N LEU A 36 15.87 -19.53 6.54
CA LEU A 36 15.36 -19.95 5.23
C LEU A 36 15.98 -19.17 4.05
N ASN A 37 17.05 -18.38 4.27
CA ASN A 37 17.65 -17.48 3.28
C ASN A 37 16.68 -16.41 2.72
N LEU A 38 15.67 -16.03 3.49
CA LEU A 38 14.70 -14.97 3.17
C LEU A 38 15.02 -13.71 3.98
N GLY A 39 14.69 -12.53 3.43
CA GLY A 39 14.81 -11.27 4.17
C GLY A 39 16.23 -10.94 4.63
N LEU A 40 17.26 -11.43 3.93
CA LEU A 40 18.68 -11.30 4.33
C LEU A 40 19.14 -9.84 4.50
N GLY A 41 18.52 -8.90 3.77
CA GLY A 41 18.78 -7.46 3.90
C GLY A 41 17.91 -6.75 4.93
N GLY A 42 17.01 -7.44 5.64
CA GLY A 42 16.11 -6.82 6.63
C GLY A 42 16.90 -6.29 7.83
N SER A 43 16.72 -5.01 8.14
CA SER A 43 17.30 -4.33 9.31
C SER A 43 16.29 -3.34 9.90
N MET A 44 16.60 -2.77 11.08
CA MET A 44 15.78 -1.72 11.68
C MET A 44 15.79 -0.41 10.86
N ASP A 45 16.71 -0.25 9.91
CA ASP A 45 16.78 0.93 9.04
C ASP A 45 15.72 0.89 7.94
N ASN A 46 15.33 -0.32 7.50
CA ASN A 46 14.40 -0.51 6.38
C ASN A 46 13.06 -1.15 6.78
N ALA A 47 12.94 -1.68 8.00
CA ALA A 47 11.71 -2.25 8.53
C ALA A 47 11.45 -1.81 9.97
N ILE A 48 10.16 -1.72 10.32
CA ILE A 48 9.73 -1.63 11.71
C ILE A 48 9.80 -3.04 12.30
N VAL A 49 10.58 -3.21 13.36
CA VAL A 49 10.72 -4.51 14.02
C VAL A 49 9.96 -4.49 15.34
N LEU A 50 9.13 -5.51 15.54
CA LEU A 50 8.29 -5.69 16.72
C LEU A 50 8.81 -6.86 17.57
N ASP A 51 8.83 -6.70 18.88
CA ASP A 51 8.83 -7.84 19.82
C ASP A 51 7.37 -8.14 20.26
N GLU A 52 7.19 -9.04 21.24
CA GLU A 52 5.85 -9.39 21.76
C GLU A 52 5.09 -8.21 22.39
N PHE A 53 5.79 -7.14 22.80
CA PHE A 53 5.27 -6.08 23.64
C PHE A 53 5.41 -4.67 23.05
N ARG A 54 6.37 -4.41 22.16
CA ARG A 54 6.73 -3.05 21.70
C ARG A 54 7.41 -3.02 20.33
N VAL A 55 7.50 -1.81 19.79
CA VAL A 55 8.35 -1.44 18.64
C VAL A 55 9.79 -1.33 19.14
N LEU A 56 10.74 -1.90 18.39
CA LEU A 56 12.15 -1.93 18.74
C LEU A 56 12.97 -0.78 18.12
N ASN A 57 12.48 -0.15 17.05
CA ASN A 57 13.15 0.99 16.43
C ASN A 57 13.26 2.17 17.43
N GLU A 58 14.47 2.72 17.61
CA GLU A 58 14.73 3.80 18.59
C GLU A 58 13.89 5.07 18.32
N ASP A 59 13.77 5.46 17.06
CA ASP A 59 12.94 6.60 16.62
C ASP A 59 11.43 6.30 16.64
N GLY A 60 11.04 5.06 16.96
CA GLY A 60 9.65 4.62 16.97
C GLY A 60 8.98 4.64 15.60
N LEU A 61 7.71 5.05 15.59
CA LEU A 61 6.87 5.09 14.39
C LEU A 61 6.83 6.50 13.78
N ARG A 62 6.80 6.58 12.45
CA ARG A 62 6.57 7.83 11.69
C ARG A 62 5.12 8.31 11.84
N TYR A 63 4.20 7.36 12.00
CA TYR A 63 2.78 7.61 12.19
C TYR A 63 2.22 6.70 13.29
N ARG A 64 1.25 7.18 14.06
CA ARG A 64 0.61 6.35 15.12
C ARG A 64 -0.05 5.08 14.57
N ASP A 65 -0.47 5.13 13.30
CA ASP A 65 -1.16 4.11 12.53
C ASP A 65 -0.31 3.62 11.33
N GLU A 66 1.02 3.69 11.44
CA GLU A 66 1.96 3.36 10.34
C GLU A 66 1.73 1.96 9.74
N PHE A 67 1.35 0.97 10.56
CA PHE A 67 1.08 -0.40 10.10
C PHE A 67 -0.08 -0.48 9.09
N VAL A 68 -1.20 0.19 9.36
CA VAL A 68 -2.36 0.17 8.45
C VAL A 68 -2.10 1.06 7.23
N ARG A 69 -1.35 2.16 7.38
CA ARG A 69 -0.90 2.97 6.25
C ARG A 69 -0.01 2.18 5.29
N HIS A 70 0.90 1.36 5.81
CA HIS A 70 1.71 0.47 4.98
C HIS A 70 0.85 -0.56 4.24
N LYS A 71 -0.23 -1.06 4.85
CA LYS A 71 -1.16 -1.95 4.15
C LYS A 71 -1.99 -1.25 3.07
N ILE A 72 -2.27 0.04 3.22
CA ILE A 72 -2.81 0.87 2.13
C ILE A 72 -1.76 1.03 1.03
N LEU A 73 -0.49 1.28 1.38
CA LEU A 73 0.63 1.35 0.43
C LEU A 73 0.74 0.05 -0.38
N ASP A 74 0.77 -1.10 0.28
CA ASP A 74 0.79 -2.43 -0.34
C ASP A 74 -0.39 -2.59 -1.32
N ALA A 75 -1.61 -2.27 -0.87
CA ALA A 75 -2.81 -2.42 -1.69
C ALA A 75 -2.79 -1.52 -2.93
N VAL A 76 -2.32 -0.27 -2.82
CA VAL A 76 -2.16 0.63 -3.98
C VAL A 76 -1.20 0.01 -5.00
N GLY A 77 -0.07 -0.55 -4.54
CA GLY A 77 0.88 -1.24 -5.42
C GLY A 77 0.29 -2.48 -6.08
N ASP A 78 -0.38 -3.34 -5.31
CA ASP A 78 -0.98 -4.58 -5.82
C ASP A 78 -2.10 -4.30 -6.85
N LEU A 79 -2.95 -3.28 -6.60
CA LEU A 79 -4.02 -2.89 -7.52
C LEU A 79 -3.47 -2.32 -8.83
N TYR A 80 -2.29 -1.71 -8.80
CA TYR A 80 -1.63 -1.21 -10.01
C TYR A 80 -1.19 -2.32 -10.97
N LEU A 81 -1.18 -3.59 -10.52
CA LEU A 81 -1.01 -4.75 -11.39
C LEU A 81 -2.17 -4.96 -12.38
N ALA A 82 -3.28 -4.22 -12.23
CA ALA A 82 -4.31 -4.13 -13.26
C ALA A 82 -3.83 -3.46 -14.55
N GLY A 83 -2.66 -2.80 -14.53
CA GLY A 83 -2.03 -2.14 -15.68
C GLY A 83 -2.42 -0.66 -15.85
N HIS A 84 -3.47 -0.22 -15.15
CA HIS A 84 -3.98 1.15 -15.19
C HIS A 84 -4.40 1.60 -13.79
N GLN A 85 -4.58 2.92 -13.61
CA GLN A 85 -5.21 3.45 -12.40
C GLN A 85 -6.67 3.00 -12.34
N VAL A 86 -7.11 2.52 -11.18
CA VAL A 86 -8.50 2.11 -10.95
C VAL A 86 -9.29 3.31 -10.45
N LEU A 87 -10.32 3.70 -11.19
CA LEU A 87 -11.34 4.63 -10.71
C LEU A 87 -12.44 3.85 -9.99
N GLY A 88 -12.37 3.80 -8.67
CA GLY A 88 -13.35 3.08 -7.86
C GLY A 88 -13.02 3.11 -6.37
N ALA A 89 -13.81 2.37 -5.60
CA ALA A 89 -13.60 2.22 -4.17
C ALA A 89 -13.03 0.84 -3.85
N TYR A 90 -11.89 0.81 -3.14
CA TYR A 90 -11.29 -0.42 -2.64
C TYR A 90 -11.51 -0.52 -1.12
N THR A 91 -11.99 -1.69 -0.66
CA THR A 91 -12.09 -2.02 0.76
C THR A 91 -11.39 -3.33 1.05
N GLY A 92 -10.40 -3.31 1.94
CA GLY A 92 -9.68 -4.49 2.38
C GLY A 92 -9.91 -4.79 3.86
N TYR A 93 -10.37 -6.00 4.19
CA TYR A 93 -10.43 -6.50 5.56
C TYR A 93 -9.43 -7.64 5.74
N LYS A 94 -8.35 -7.40 6.50
CA LYS A 94 -7.23 -8.35 6.65
C LYS A 94 -6.67 -8.84 5.30
N SER A 95 -6.75 -7.99 4.27
CA SER A 95 -6.21 -8.30 2.95
C SER A 95 -4.69 -8.22 2.93
N GLY A 96 -4.07 -9.00 2.06
CA GLY A 96 -2.65 -8.93 1.73
C GLY A 96 -2.44 -9.27 0.26
N HIS A 97 -1.19 -9.32 -0.19
CA HIS A 97 -0.84 -9.45 -1.61
C HIS A 97 -1.57 -10.56 -2.36
N ALA A 98 -1.71 -11.74 -1.75
CA ALA A 98 -2.40 -12.87 -2.38
C ALA A 98 -3.89 -12.58 -2.65
N LEU A 99 -4.59 -11.91 -1.73
CA LEU A 99 -6.01 -11.59 -1.88
C LEU A 99 -6.21 -10.40 -2.83
N ASN A 100 -5.33 -9.39 -2.76
CA ASN A 100 -5.33 -8.27 -3.71
C ASN A 100 -5.09 -8.75 -5.14
N ASN A 101 -4.13 -9.65 -5.36
CA ASN A 101 -3.91 -10.24 -6.69
C ASN A 101 -5.11 -11.03 -7.19
N LYS A 102 -5.78 -11.80 -6.33
CA LYS A 102 -7.03 -12.50 -6.69
C LYS A 102 -8.13 -11.51 -7.10
N LEU A 103 -8.27 -10.39 -6.39
CA LEU A 103 -9.20 -9.32 -6.73
C LEU A 103 -8.89 -8.75 -8.12
N VAL A 104 -7.63 -8.40 -8.40
CA VAL A 104 -7.22 -7.87 -9.71
C VAL A 104 -7.50 -8.87 -10.83
N ARG A 105 -7.17 -10.15 -10.63
CA ARG A 105 -7.47 -11.20 -11.62
C ARG A 105 -8.97 -11.36 -11.86
N ALA A 106 -9.79 -11.29 -10.81
CA ALA A 106 -11.24 -11.39 -10.93
C ALA A 106 -11.82 -10.17 -11.68
N LEU A 107 -11.36 -8.96 -11.36
CA LEU A 107 -11.75 -7.73 -12.06
C LEU A 107 -11.43 -7.82 -13.55
N LEU A 108 -10.21 -8.23 -13.91
CA LEU A 108 -9.79 -8.32 -15.31
C LEU A 108 -10.50 -9.44 -16.09
N ALA A 109 -10.96 -10.50 -15.40
CA ALA A 109 -11.70 -11.59 -16.03
C ALA A 109 -13.18 -11.23 -16.30
N GLU A 110 -13.76 -10.36 -15.48
CA GLU A 110 -15.14 -9.92 -15.61
C GLU A 110 -15.22 -8.59 -16.40
N HIS A 111 -15.22 -8.69 -17.73
CA HIS A 111 -15.18 -7.52 -18.62
C HIS A 111 -16.38 -6.59 -18.49
N GLU A 112 -17.55 -7.08 -18.02
CA GLU A 112 -18.74 -6.24 -17.80
C GLU A 112 -18.67 -5.43 -16.49
N ALA A 113 -17.70 -5.74 -15.60
CA ALA A 113 -17.55 -5.06 -14.31
C ALA A 113 -16.71 -3.77 -14.39
N TRP A 114 -16.11 -3.47 -15.54
CA TRP A 114 -15.27 -2.28 -15.72
C TRP A 114 -15.26 -1.81 -17.17
N GLU A 115 -14.92 -0.55 -17.38
CA GLU A 115 -14.68 0.03 -18.70
C GLU A 115 -13.38 0.85 -18.70
N SER A 116 -12.78 0.99 -19.88
CA SER A 116 -11.64 1.91 -20.06
C SER A 116 -12.16 3.31 -20.34
N VAL A 117 -11.64 4.31 -19.62
CA VAL A 117 -11.98 5.72 -19.84
C VAL A 117 -10.72 6.55 -20.05
N SER A 118 -10.84 7.61 -20.85
CA SER A 118 -9.82 8.63 -21.05
C SER A 118 -10.41 10.02 -20.78
N PHE A 119 -9.56 10.95 -20.34
CA PHE A 119 -9.93 12.34 -20.08
C PHE A 119 -9.06 13.24 -20.93
N GLU A 120 -9.67 13.98 -21.85
CA GLU A 120 -8.95 14.91 -22.73
C GLU A 120 -8.56 16.19 -21.97
N PRO A 121 -7.40 16.80 -22.27
CA PRO A 121 -6.90 17.98 -21.55
C PRO A 121 -7.81 19.22 -21.62
N ASP A 122 -8.66 19.32 -22.63
CA ASP A 122 -9.58 20.43 -22.90
C ASP A 122 -11.04 20.12 -22.55
N GLY A 123 -11.32 18.94 -21.99
CA GLY A 123 -12.66 18.43 -21.66
C GLY A 123 -12.94 18.28 -20.16
N SER A 124 -13.60 17.18 -19.80
CA SER A 124 -13.93 16.83 -18.41
C SER A 124 -12.67 16.54 -17.59
N SER A 125 -12.51 17.25 -16.47
CA SER A 125 -11.43 16.95 -15.54
C SER A 125 -11.59 15.54 -14.94
N PRO A 126 -10.50 14.77 -14.77
CA PRO A 126 -10.58 13.47 -14.13
C PRO A 126 -11.14 13.62 -12.70
N PRO A 127 -11.91 12.64 -12.21
CA PRO A 127 -12.53 12.71 -10.88
C PRO A 127 -11.50 12.67 -9.75
N LEU A 128 -10.28 12.20 -10.03
CA LEU A 128 -9.17 12.17 -9.08
C LEU A 128 -8.09 13.16 -9.54
N ALA A 129 -7.65 14.00 -8.59
CA ALA A 129 -6.52 14.90 -8.79
C ALA A 129 -5.22 14.10 -8.80
N TYR A 130 -4.85 13.62 -9.99
CA TYR A 130 -3.51 13.11 -10.26
C TYR A 130 -2.58 14.31 -10.44
N GLY A 131 -1.61 14.45 -9.54
CA GLY A 131 -0.60 15.49 -9.67
C GLY A 131 0.25 15.26 -10.93
N MET A 132 0.73 16.35 -11.53
CA MET A 132 1.88 16.26 -12.45
C MET A 132 3.00 15.51 -11.74
N PRO A 133 3.72 14.59 -12.43
CA PRO A 133 4.87 13.95 -11.82
C PRO A 133 5.82 15.04 -11.33
N ALA A 134 6.18 15.00 -10.05
CA ALA A 134 7.32 15.76 -9.58
C ALA A 134 8.56 15.11 -10.20
N TYR A 135 8.89 15.50 -11.43
CA TYR A 135 10.23 15.25 -11.97
C TYR A 135 11.19 16.06 -11.11
N ALA A 136 11.91 15.37 -10.23
CA ALA A 136 13.07 15.91 -9.54
C ALA A 136 14.26 15.99 -10.50
#